data_AF-A0A9N9JLC7-F1
#
_entry.id   AF-A0A9N9JLC7-F1
#
_cell.length_a   1.000
_cell.length_b   1.000
_cell.length_c   1.000
_cell.angle_alpha   90.00
_cell.angle_beta   90.00
_cell.angle_gamma   90.00
#
_symmetry.space_group_name_H-M   'P 1'
#
loop_
_entity.id
_entity.type
_entity.pdbx_description
1 polymer ?
#
loop_
_entity_poly.entity_id
_entity_poly.type
_entity_poly.pdbx_seq_one_letter_code
_entity_poly.pdbx_strand_id
1 'polypeptide(L)' 'MEILDTRERLEEATSDEEAKIIQNESEARIERIIKKLSIAFKSKDLSRAKELTVKLQYWYNIRKAAVEWFPGKRAEIQH' A
#
# COMPACT_ATOMS: atom_id res chain seq x y z
N MET A 1 -2.78 -6.72 -9.72
CA MET A 1 -2.57 -5.63 -10.68
C MET A 1 -2.44 -4.30 -9.95
N GLU A 2 -3.46 -3.84 -9.21
CA GLU A 2 -3.46 -2.53 -8.51
C GLU A 2 -2.23 -2.24 -7.62
N ILE A 3 -1.77 -3.19 -6.80
CA ILE A 3 -0.61 -2.98 -5.89
C ILE A 3 0.70 -2.76 -6.66
N LEU A 4 0.89 -3.50 -7.76
CA LEU A 4 2.11 -3.40 -8.58
C LEU A 4 2.12 -2.06 -9.33
N ASP A 5 0.99 -1.69 -9.92
CA ASP A 5 0.82 -0.40 -10.60
C ASP A 5 1.08 0.80 -9.67
N THR A 6 0.53 0.77 -8.44
CA THR A 6 0.80 1.85 -7.48
C THR A 6 2.27 1.90 -7.06
N ARG A 7 2.95 0.75 -7.01
CA ARG A 7 4.37 0.69 -6.69
C ARG A 7 5.23 1.24 -7.83
N GLU A 8 4.95 0.87 -9.07
CA GLU A 8 5.63 1.41 -10.26
C GLU A 8 5.47 2.93 -10.32
N ARG A 9 4.26 3.45 -10.11
CA ARG A 9 4.01 4.90 -10.01
C ARG A 9 4.84 5.60 -8.93
N LEU A 10 5.12 4.92 -7.81
CA LEU A 10 5.96 5.49 -6.74
C LEU A 10 7.44 5.49 -7.12
N GLU A 11 7.88 4.46 -7.83
CA GLU A 11 9.26 4.35 -8.33
C GLU A 11 9.53 5.37 -9.45
N GLU A 12 8.51 5.71 -10.23
CA GLU A 12 8.56 6.72 -11.30
C GLU A 12 8.28 8.14 -10.82
N ALA A 13 7.84 8.33 -9.57
CA ALA A 13 7.53 9.64 -9.02
C ALA A 13 8.77 10.56 -9.08
N THR A 14 8.54 11.79 -9.54
CA THR A 14 9.58 12.81 -9.73
C THR A 14 9.42 14.01 -8.79
N SER A 15 8.35 14.04 -7.99
CA SER A 15 8.03 15.12 -7.07
C SER A 15 7.40 14.64 -5.76
N ASP A 16 7.54 15.45 -4.71
CA ASP A 16 6.89 15.20 -3.42
C ASP A 16 5.36 15.13 -3.54
N GLU A 17 4.77 15.87 -4.48
CA GLU A 17 3.31 15.87 -4.71
C GLU A 17 2.83 14.51 -5.25
N GLU A 18 3.56 13.93 -6.20
CA GLU A 18 3.25 12.59 -6.73
C GLU A 18 3.39 11.51 -5.65
N ALA A 19 4.46 11.57 -4.84
CA ALA A 19 4.63 10.69 -3.69
C ALA A 19 3.50 10.88 -2.66
N LYS A 20 3.05 12.13 -2.44
CA LYS A 20 1.96 12.44 -1.52
C LYS A 20 0.61 11.88 -1.99
N ILE A 21 0.33 11.95 -3.29
CA ILE A 21 -0.86 11.33 -3.89
C ILE A 21 -0.86 9.82 -3.62
N ILE A 22 0.28 9.16 -3.80
CA ILE A 22 0.41 7.72 -3.56
C ILE A 22 0.29 7.37 -2.07
N GLN A 23 0.83 8.21 -1.18
CA GLN A 23 0.63 8.07 0.26
C GLN A 23 -0.87 8.09 0.59
N ASN A 24 -1.59 9.10 0.13
CA ASN A 24 -3.03 9.28 0.39
C ASN A 24 -3.85 8.11 -0.20
N GLU A 25 -3.51 7.65 -1.41
CA GLU A 25 -4.14 6.48 -2.01
C GLU A 25 -3.93 5.22 -1.16
N SER A 26 -2.70 5.00 -0.71
CA SER A 26 -2.33 3.85 0.13
C SER A 26 -3.07 3.87 1.48
N GLU A 27 -3.19 5.03 2.11
CA GLU A 27 -3.96 5.22 3.34
C GLU A 27 -5.44 4.87 3.14
N ALA A 28 -6.06 5.38 2.07
CA ALA A 28 -7.45 5.07 1.75
C ALA A 28 -7.66 3.56 1.48
N ARG A 29 -6.68 2.88 0.87
CA ARG A 29 -6.72 1.43 0.64
C ARG A 29 -6.61 0.65 1.95
N ILE A 30 -5.69 1.05 2.83
CA ILE A 30 -5.51 0.48 4.17
C ILE A 30 -6.82 0.54 4.95
N GLU A 31 -7.46 1.71 5.02
CA GLU A 31 -8.74 1.88 5.73
C GLU A 31 -9.85 0.97 5.18
N ARG A 32 -9.95 0.86 3.85
CA ARG A 32 -10.92 -0.05 3.21
C ARG A 32 -10.65 -1.51 3.57
N ILE A 33 -9.38 -1.93 3.62
CA ILE A 33 -9.02 -3.30 3.98
C ILE A 33 -9.31 -3.56 5.47
N ILE A 34 -9.04 -2.61 6.36
CA ILE A 34 -9.36 -2.72 7.79
C ILE A 34 -10.87 -2.91 8.02
N LYS A 35 -11.71 -2.17 7.28
CA LYS A 35 -13.17 -2.36 7.31
C LYS A 35 -13.57 -3.76 6.86
N LYS A 36 -12.95 -4.28 5.78
CA LYS A 36 -13.19 -5.63 5.28
C LYS A 36 -12.70 -6.72 6.26
N LEU A 37 -11.54 -6.51 6.89
CA LEU A 37 -11.01 -7.39 7.93
C LEU A 37 -11.96 -7.49 9.13
N SER A 38 -12.49 -6.34 9.57
CA SER A 38 -13.47 -6.29 10.66
C SER A 38 -14.72 -7.14 10.34
N ILE A 39 -15.19 -7.11 9.09
CA ILE A 39 -16.30 -7.95 8.63
C ILE A 39 -15.90 -9.43 8.62
N ALA A 40 -14.74 -9.77 8.04
CA ALA A 40 -14.26 -11.15 7.95
C ALA A 40 -14.09 -11.79 9.34
N PHE A 41 -13.54 -11.07 10.31
CA PHE A 41 -13.44 -11.55 11.69
C PHE A 41 -14.81 -11.72 12.35
N LYS A 42 -15.74 -10.78 12.16
CA LYS A 42 -17.12 -10.89 12.67
C LYS A 42 -17.85 -12.11 12.10
N SER A 43 -17.62 -12.43 10.83
CA SER A 43 -18.21 -13.60 10.16
C SER A 43 -17.40 -14.89 10.35
N LYS A 44 -16.31 -14.89 11.13
CA LYS A 44 -15.37 -16.00 11.30
C LYS A 44 -14.77 -16.53 9.98
N ASP A 45 -14.73 -15.70 8.94
CA ASP A 45 -14.11 -16.03 7.66
C ASP A 45 -12.59 -15.79 7.74
N LEU A 46 -11.89 -16.75 8.36
CA LEU A 46 -10.45 -16.66 8.59
C LEU A 46 -9.64 -16.78 7.29
N SER A 47 -10.17 -17.48 6.28
CA SER A 47 -9.55 -17.57 4.96
C SER A 47 -9.48 -16.18 4.32
N ARG A 48 -10.62 -15.47 4.32
CA ARG A 48 -10.68 -14.10 3.83
C ARG A 48 -9.85 -13.14 4.67
N ALA A 49 -9.84 -13.30 5.99
CA ALA A 49 -9.00 -12.49 6.86
C ALA A 49 -7.51 -12.64 6.52
N LYS A 50 -7.04 -13.87 6.28
CA LYS A 50 -5.65 -14.14 5.85
C LYS A 50 -5.32 -13.42 4.54
N GLU A 51 -6.15 -13.55 3.51
CA GLU A 51 -5.94 -12.86 2.23
C GLU A 51 -5.87 -11.34 2.37
N LEU A 52 -6.76 -10.77 3.18
CA LEU A 52 -6.81 -9.33 3.41
C LEU A 52 -5.59 -8.83 4.18
N THR A 53 -5.09 -9.58 5.15
CA THR A 53 -3.87 -9.25 5.91
C THR A 53 -2.63 -9.25 5.01
N VAL A 54 -2.51 -10.21 4.09
CA VAL A 54 -1.42 -10.21 3.09
C VAL A 54 -1.45 -8.93 2.26
N LYS A 55 -2.63 -8.56 1.74
CA LYS A 55 -2.79 -7.29 1.00
C LYS A 55 -2.47 -6.08 1.86
N LEU A 56 -2.89 -6.08 3.13
CA LEU A 56 -2.63 -5.00 4.07
C LEU A 56 -1.14 -4.75 4.23
N GLN A 57 -0.33 -5.81 4.36
CA GLN A 57 1.12 -5.70 4.48
C GLN A 57 1.74 -4.98 3.28
N TYR A 58 1.34 -5.33 2.06
CA TYR A 58 1.83 -4.67 0.85
C TYR A 58 1.49 -3.17 0.83
N TRP A 59 0.26 -2.79 1.18
CA TRP A 59 -0.13 -1.38 1.22
C TRP A 59 0.60 -0.59 2.31
N TYR A 60 0.89 -1.21 3.46
CA TYR A 60 1.74 -0.60 4.48
C TYR A 60 3.16 -0.34 3.98
N ASN A 61 3.72 -1.27 3.19
CA ASN A 61 5.04 -1.10 2.59
C ASN A 61 5.05 0.04 1.57
N ILE A 62 4.03 0.14 0.70
CA ILE A 62 3.92 1.25 -0.27
C ILE A 62 3.76 2.59 0.47
N ARG A 63 2.86 2.68 1.45
CA ARG A 63 2.69 3.89 2.26
C ARG A 63 3.99 4.32 2.92
N LYS A 64 4.73 3.37 3.49
CA LYS A 64 6.03 3.64 4.11
C LYS A 64 7.02 4.19 3.08
N ALA A 65 7.15 3.54 1.93
CA ALA A 65 8.02 3.99 0.85
C ALA A 65 7.64 5.39 0.34
N ALA A 66 6.35 5.71 0.27
CA ALA A 66 5.85 7.02 -0.14
C ALA A 66 6.17 8.11 0.89
N VAL A 67 6.08 7.81 2.19
CA VAL A 67 6.46 8.73 3.28
C VAL A 67 7.98 8.96 3.32
N GLU A 68 8.75 7.93 3.02
CA GLU A 68 10.23 7.97 3.01
C GLU A 68 10.80 8.43 1.66
N TRP A 69 9.94 8.78 0.70
CA TRP A 69 10.34 9.22 -0.63
C TRP A 69 11.03 10.59 -0.57
N PHE A 70 12.05 10.76 -1.40
CA PHE A 70 12.69 12.06 -1.66
C PHE A 70 13.32 12.06 -3.06
N PRO A 71 13.41 13.22 -3.72
CA PRO A 71 13.95 13.30 -5.07
C PRO A 71 15.40 12.82 -5.10
N GLY A 72 15.72 11.94 -6.06
CA GLY A 72 17.07 11.41 -6.27
C GLY A 72 17.42 10.12 -5.52
N LYS A 73 16.55 9.62 -4.61
CA LYS A 73 16.69 8.23 -4.13
C LYS A 73 16.07 7.30 -5.18
N ARG A 74 16.91 6.60 -5.96
CA ARG A 74 16.43 5.33 -6.52
C ARG A 74 16.14 4.43 -5.33
N ALA A 75 14.89 4.02 -5.14
CA ALA A 75 14.58 2.95 -4.22
C ALA A 75 15.36 1.72 -4.72
N GLU A 76 16.48 1.38 -4.08
CA GLU A 76 17.24 0.20 -4.45
C GLU A 76 16.34 -1.02 -4.31
N ILE A 77 16.06 -1.66 -5.45
CA ILE A 77 15.31 -2.91 -5.52
C ILE A 77 16.30 -4.03 -5.25
N GLN A 78 16.25 -4.64 -4.06
CA GLN A 78 16.78 -5.99 -3.91
C GLN A 78 15.77 -6.96 -4.54
N HIS A 79 16.20 -7.57 -5.65
CA HIS A 79 15.50 -8.66 -6.35
C HIS A 79 15.67 -9.99 -5.62
#